data_AF-A0A6M3KG28-F1
#
_entry.id   AF-A0A6M3KG28-F1
#
_cell.length_a   1.000
_cell.length_b   1.000
_cell.length_c   1.000
_cell.angle_alpha   90.00
_cell.angle_beta   90.00
_cell.angle_gamma   90.00
#
_symmetry.space_group_name_H-M   'P 1'
#
loop_
_entity.id
_entity.type
_entity.pdbx_description
1 polymer ?
#
loop_
_entity_poly.entity_id
_entity_poly.type
_entity_poly.pdbx_seq_one_letter_code
_entity_poly.pdbx_strand_id
1 'polypeptide(L)'
;MVEEQEKKKTDEEILFSERKIAGFTVKPWSFGTLFDISGLLDTIFDKIAQKEIVLEFDFDEGLTKELPKLLRIASIAAPEVKAVLALTVNVDEKEIEELDMVKGMELLSAVFRQNFSILKNAFGLSLSLAGELKDEMGS
;
A
#
# COMPACT_ATOMS: atom_id res chain seq x y z
N MET A 1 -10.34 0.22 35.39
CA MET A 1 -9.80 -0.24 34.11
C MET A 1 -10.77 0.28 33.07
N VAL A 2 -10.39 1.32 32.33
CA VAL A 2 -11.26 1.96 31.33
C VAL A 2 -11.03 1.20 30.04
N GLU A 3 -12.05 0.46 29.61
CA GLU A 3 -12.11 -0.12 28.27
C GLU A 3 -12.02 1.04 27.26
N GLU A 4 -10.92 1.07 26.52
CA GLU A 4 -10.71 1.98 25.41
C GLU A 4 -11.66 1.53 24.30
N GLN A 5 -12.87 2.09 24.28
CA GLN A 5 -13.84 1.85 23.21
C GLN A 5 -13.20 2.31 21.90
N GLU A 6 -12.84 1.35 21.04
CA GLU A 6 -12.52 1.60 19.64
C GLU A 6 -13.67 2.39 19.02
N LYS A 7 -13.45 3.69 18.82
CA LYS A 7 -14.37 4.53 18.06
C LYS A 7 -14.48 3.93 16.66
N LYS A 8 -15.62 3.29 16.36
CA LYS A 8 -16.04 2.98 15.00
C LYS A 8 -15.95 4.28 14.18
N LYS A 9 -14.99 4.31 13.25
CA LYS A 9 -14.88 5.38 12.26
C LYS A 9 -16.16 5.41 11.44
N THR A 10 -16.64 6.61 11.15
CA THR A 10 -17.83 6.79 10.31
C THR A 10 -17.54 6.41 8.86
N ASP A 11 -18.55 5.96 8.10
CA ASP A 11 -18.38 5.56 6.69
C ASP A 11 -17.77 6.69 5.83
N GLU A 12 -18.04 7.95 6.17
CA GLU A 12 -17.45 9.13 5.52
C GLU A 12 -15.95 9.33 5.86
N GLU A 13 -15.53 9.04 7.10
CA GLU A 13 -14.10 9.04 7.50
C GLU A 13 -13.32 7.90 6.83
N ILE A 14 -13.99 6.80 6.50
CA ILE A 14 -13.39 5.67 5.76
C ILE A 14 -13.20 6.04 4.28
N LEU A 15 -14.13 6.81 3.71
CA LEU A 15 -14.11 7.19 2.28
C LEU A 15 -13.21 8.40 1.97
N PHE A 16 -12.97 9.32 2.92
CA PHE A 16 -12.28 10.59 2.64
C PHE A 16 -11.20 10.99 3.66
N SER A 17 -10.50 10.04 4.29
CA SER A 17 -9.42 10.38 5.24
C SER A 17 -8.17 10.93 4.54
N GLU A 18 -8.22 12.16 4.04
CA GLU A 18 -7.02 12.87 3.58
C GLU A 18 -5.99 12.94 4.73
N ARG A 19 -4.74 12.57 4.44
CA ARG A 19 -3.65 12.60 5.42
C ARG A 19 -2.52 13.48 4.92
N LYS A 20 -1.99 14.32 5.82
CA LYS A 20 -0.75 15.06 5.56
C LYS A 20 0.44 14.22 6.00
N ILE A 21 1.27 13.81 5.06
CA ILE A 21 2.45 12.95 5.30
C ILE A 21 3.62 13.53 4.52
N ALA A 22 4.77 13.72 5.18
CA ALA A 22 5.98 14.28 4.57
C ALA A 22 5.79 15.62 3.82
N GLY A 23 4.75 16.39 4.14
CA GLY A 23 4.39 17.64 3.44
C GLY A 23 3.40 17.46 2.28
N PHE A 24 3.05 16.23 1.91
CA PHE A 24 2.08 15.91 0.86
C PHE A 24 0.71 15.57 1.44
N THR A 25 -0.32 15.77 0.62
CA THR A 25 -1.67 15.29 0.91
C THR A 25 -1.88 13.94 0.24
N VAL A 26 -1.95 12.87 1.04
CA VAL A 26 -2.28 11.53 0.57
C VAL A 26 -3.79 11.32 0.69
N LYS A 27 -4.41 10.92 -0.42
CA LYS A 27 -5.85 10.61 -0.50
C LYS A 27 -6.04 9.15 -0.91
N PRO A 28 -7.18 8.52 -0.54
CA PRO A 28 -7.55 7.25 -1.13
C PRO A 28 -7.64 7.40 -2.65
N TRP A 29 -7.22 6.38 -3.39
CA TRP A 29 -7.30 6.38 -4.84
C TRP A 29 -8.75 6.43 -5.29
N SER A 30 -9.04 7.41 -6.14
CA SER A 30 -10.30 7.46 -6.86
C SER A 30 -10.32 6.40 -7.97
N PHE A 31 -11.51 6.15 -8.53
CA PHE A 31 -11.63 5.28 -9.70
C PHE A 31 -10.79 5.77 -10.88
N GLY A 32 -10.68 7.09 -11.09
CA GLY A 32 -9.81 7.67 -12.12
C GLY A 32 -8.33 7.37 -11.87
N THR A 33 -7.88 7.61 -10.62
CA THR A 33 -6.49 7.35 -10.22
C THR A 33 -6.09 5.90 -10.44
N LEU A 34 -7.02 4.94 -10.25
CA LEU A 34 -6.75 3.54 -10.54
C LEU A 34 -6.40 3.26 -12.00
N PHE A 35 -7.06 3.91 -12.96
CA PHE A 35 -6.69 3.75 -14.37
C PHE A 35 -5.31 4.34 -14.66
N ASP A 36 -5.01 5.51 -14.09
CA ASP A 36 -3.74 6.20 -14.29
C ASP A 36 -2.55 5.37 -13.80
N ILE A 37 -2.72 4.64 -12.69
CA ILE A 37 -1.65 3.85 -12.08
C ILE A 37 -1.68 2.35 -12.44
N SER A 38 -2.76 1.84 -13.01
CA SER A 38 -2.96 0.39 -13.23
C SER A 38 -1.80 -0.28 -13.97
N GLY A 39 -1.36 0.28 -15.10
CA GLY A 39 -0.23 -0.25 -15.86
C GLY A 39 1.11 -0.19 -15.12
N LEU A 40 1.29 0.79 -14.23
CA LEU A 40 2.46 0.87 -13.35
C LEU A 40 2.41 -0.23 -12.29
N LEU A 41 1.23 -0.47 -11.69
CA LEU A 41 1.02 -1.55 -10.72
C LEU A 41 1.26 -2.91 -11.35
N ASP A 42 0.73 -3.17 -12.55
CA ASP A 42 0.98 -4.42 -13.29
C ASP A 42 2.48 -4.63 -13.50
N THR A 43 3.19 -3.59 -13.95
CA THR A 43 4.65 -3.64 -14.15
C THR A 43 5.40 -3.92 -12.85
N ILE A 44 4.96 -3.31 -11.73
CA ILE A 44 5.52 -3.57 -10.40
C ILE A 44 5.32 -5.05 -10.04
N PHE A 45 4.11 -5.58 -10.18
CA PHE A 45 3.80 -6.97 -9.84
C PHE A 45 4.55 -7.98 -10.72
N ASP A 46 4.66 -7.72 -12.03
CA ASP A 46 5.45 -8.55 -12.94
C ASP A 46 6.92 -8.63 -12.52
N LYS A 47 7.52 -7.49 -12.17
CA LYS A 47 8.93 -7.45 -11.70
C LYS A 47 9.14 -8.18 -10.37
N ILE A 48 8.14 -8.17 -9.50
CA ILE A 48 8.16 -8.90 -8.22
C ILE A 48 8.02 -10.40 -8.46
N ALA A 49 7.08 -10.80 -9.32
CA ALA A 49 6.85 -12.19 -9.71
C ALA A 49 8.07 -12.81 -10.39
N GLN A 50 8.74 -12.08 -11.28
CA GLN A 50 10.00 -12.48 -11.91
C GLN A 50 11.13 -12.75 -10.92
N LYS A 51 11.05 -12.19 -9.71
CA LYS A 51 12.02 -12.40 -8.64
C LYS A 51 11.57 -13.43 -7.60
N GLU A 52 10.44 -14.11 -7.85
CA GLU A 52 9.84 -15.11 -6.97
C GLU A 52 9.63 -14.59 -5.54
N ILE A 53 9.29 -13.31 -5.41
CA ILE A 53 9.06 -12.68 -4.11
C ILE A 53 7.61 -12.86 -3.72
N VAL A 54 7.39 -13.55 -2.60
CA VAL A 54 6.07 -13.64 -1.98
C VAL A 54 5.82 -12.37 -1.17
N LEU A 55 4.71 -11.70 -1.48
CA LEU A 55 4.24 -10.51 -0.77
C LEU A 55 3.10 -10.87 0.17
N GLU A 56 3.44 -11.18 1.40
CA GLU A 56 2.47 -11.29 2.49
C GLU A 56 2.56 -10.04 3.34
N PHE A 57 1.47 -9.29 3.49
CA PHE A 57 1.41 -8.11 4.34
C PHE A 57 0.46 -8.38 5.51
N ASP A 58 0.97 -8.23 6.73
CA ASP A 58 0.18 -8.27 7.96
C ASP A 58 0.22 -6.88 8.61
N PHE A 59 -0.94 -6.26 8.74
CA PHE A 59 -1.03 -4.91 9.30
C PHE A 59 -1.35 -4.89 10.79
N ASP A 60 -1.64 -6.05 11.40
CA ASP A 60 -1.87 -6.17 12.83
C ASP A 60 -0.54 -6.09 13.60
N GLU A 61 0.58 -6.40 12.95
CA GLU A 61 1.91 -6.47 13.58
C GLU A 61 2.73 -5.16 13.53
N GLY A 62 2.17 -4.07 12.99
CA GLY A 62 2.80 -2.74 12.98
C GLY A 62 3.77 -2.47 11.81
N LEU A 63 4.19 -1.21 11.67
CA LEU A 63 4.89 -0.69 10.47
C LEU A 63 6.29 -1.27 10.26
N THR A 64 6.96 -1.67 11.34
CA THR A 64 8.37 -2.07 11.32
C THR A 64 8.62 -3.37 10.57
N LYS A 65 7.65 -4.30 10.52
CA LYS A 65 7.79 -5.57 9.82
C LYS A 65 7.56 -5.47 8.31
N GLU A 66 6.77 -4.49 7.87
CA GLU A 66 6.44 -4.29 6.46
C GLU A 66 7.45 -3.39 5.73
N LEU A 67 8.21 -2.58 6.48
CA LEU A 67 9.20 -1.66 5.93
C LEU A 67 10.25 -2.33 5.03
N PRO A 68 10.86 -3.48 5.40
CA PRO A 68 11.81 -4.16 4.52
C PRO A 68 11.18 -4.67 3.22
N LYS A 69 9.91 -5.11 3.25
CA LYS A 69 9.19 -5.59 2.07
C LYS A 69 8.89 -4.42 1.13
N LEU A 70 8.42 -3.30 1.67
CA LEU A 70 8.18 -2.07 0.91
C LEU A 70 9.46 -1.52 0.28
N LEU A 71 10.58 -1.51 1.02
CA LEU A 71 11.89 -1.14 0.48
C LEU A 71 12.33 -2.07 -0.64
N ARG A 72 12.11 -3.38 -0.48
CA ARG A 72 12.44 -4.36 -1.52
C ARG A 72 11.63 -4.10 -2.79
N ILE A 73 10.32 -3.89 -2.67
CA ILE A 73 9.46 -3.51 -3.82
C ILE A 73 9.97 -2.23 -4.47
N ALA A 74 10.20 -1.18 -3.68
CA ALA A 74 10.70 0.10 -4.16
C ALA A 74 12.05 -0.04 -4.88
N SER A 75 12.94 -0.92 -4.43
CA SER A 75 14.22 -1.16 -5.11
C SER A 75 14.09 -1.93 -6.44
N ILE A 76 13.09 -2.81 -6.56
CA ILE A 76 12.88 -3.66 -7.73
C ILE A 76 12.20 -2.90 -8.87
N ALA A 77 11.23 -2.07 -8.51
CA ALA A 77 10.40 -1.32 -9.44
C ALA A 77 10.49 0.18 -9.16
N ALA A 78 11.71 0.68 -8.93
CA ALA A 78 11.94 2.06 -8.49
C ALA A 78 11.29 3.12 -9.41
N PRO A 79 11.40 3.03 -10.76
CA PRO A 79 10.73 3.99 -11.64
C PRO A 79 9.22 3.98 -11.46
N GLU A 80 8.61 2.79 -11.45
CA GLU A 80 7.16 2.66 -11.37
C GLU A 80 6.63 3.07 -9.98
N VAL A 81 7.34 2.73 -8.91
CA VAL A 81 6.96 3.14 -7.55
C VAL A 81 7.01 4.66 -7.41
N LYS A 82 8.03 5.32 -7.96
CA LYS A 82 8.09 6.80 -7.97
C LYS A 82 6.92 7.40 -8.74
N ALA A 83 6.62 6.88 -9.93
CA ALA A 83 5.50 7.35 -10.74
C ALA A 83 4.15 7.17 -10.01
N VAL A 84 3.93 6.02 -9.36
CA VAL A 84 2.73 5.79 -8.54
C VAL A 84 2.63 6.80 -7.39
N LEU A 85 3.73 7.08 -6.70
CA LEU A 85 3.76 8.07 -5.62
C LEU A 85 3.43 9.47 -6.14
N ALA A 86 4.07 9.90 -7.22
CA ALA A 86 3.87 11.20 -7.85
C ALA A 86 2.40 11.40 -8.27
N LEU A 87 1.81 10.40 -8.93
CA LEU A 87 0.40 10.40 -9.32
C LEU A 87 -0.54 10.40 -8.11
N THR A 88 -0.17 9.70 -7.04
CA THR A 88 -1.02 9.62 -5.84
C THR A 88 -1.11 10.96 -5.10
N VAL A 89 -0.01 11.71 -5.03
CA VAL A 89 0.01 13.02 -4.35
C VAL A 89 -0.08 14.21 -5.31
N ASN A 90 -0.26 13.94 -6.60
CA ASN A 90 -0.43 14.91 -7.68
C ASN A 90 0.71 15.94 -7.75
N VAL A 91 1.94 15.43 -7.87
CA VAL A 91 3.19 16.21 -8.00
C VAL A 91 4.05 15.67 -9.14
N ASP A 92 5.11 16.37 -9.50
CA ASP A 92 6.10 15.87 -10.46
C ASP A 92 6.95 14.75 -9.83
N GLU A 93 7.38 13.76 -10.62
CA GLU A 93 8.27 12.70 -10.13
C GLU A 93 9.57 13.24 -9.53
N LYS A 94 10.07 14.37 -10.04
CA LYS A 94 11.27 15.03 -9.50
C LYS A 94 11.08 15.45 -8.04
N GLU A 95 9.88 15.86 -7.64
CA GLU A 95 9.60 16.21 -6.25
C GLU A 95 9.68 14.98 -5.34
N ILE A 96 9.35 13.78 -5.86
CA ILE A 96 9.50 12.51 -5.14
C ILE A 96 10.98 12.11 -5.02
N GLU A 97 11.79 12.35 -6.06
CA GLU A 97 13.22 12.04 -6.07
C GLU A 97 14.03 12.88 -5.09
N GLU A 98 13.62 14.13 -4.86
CA GLU A 98 14.27 15.05 -3.94
C GLU A 98 13.96 14.76 -2.46
N LEU A 99 13.08 13.80 -2.17
CA LEU A 99 12.76 13.41 -0.80
C LEU A 99 13.96 12.74 -0.12
N ASP A 100 14.19 13.15 1.12
CA ASP A 100 15.05 12.38 2.00
C ASP A 100 14.44 10.99 2.27
N MET A 101 15.31 10.04 2.62
CA MET A 101 14.92 8.64 2.78
C MET A 101 13.81 8.46 3.84
N VAL A 102 13.79 9.28 4.89
CA VAL A 102 12.78 9.18 5.95
C VAL A 102 11.41 9.57 5.40
N LYS A 103 11.33 10.75 4.77
CA LYS A 103 10.09 11.26 4.15
C LYS A 103 9.60 10.38 3.01
N GLY A 104 10.50 9.90 2.16
CA GLY A 104 10.15 8.99 1.08
C GLY A 104 9.52 7.70 1.62
N MET A 105 10.06 7.15 2.71
CA MET A 105 9.50 5.95 3.34
C MET A 105 8.19 6.21 4.07
N GLU A 106 8.03 7.34 4.74
CA GLU A 106 6.76 7.74 5.33
C GLU A 106 5.66 7.85 4.27
N LEU A 107 5.97 8.49 3.14
CA LEU A 107 5.05 8.64 2.03
C LEU A 107 4.69 7.29 1.40
N LEU A 108 5.68 6.44 1.09
CA LEU A 108 5.47 5.10 0.54
C LEU A 108 4.56 4.25 1.43
N SER A 109 4.86 4.22 2.73
CA SER A 109 4.06 3.50 3.72
C SER A 109 2.63 4.04 3.79
N ALA A 110 2.46 5.37 3.81
CA ALA A 110 1.15 5.99 3.90
C ALA A 110 0.28 5.69 2.67
N VAL A 111 0.84 5.85 1.47
CA VAL A 111 0.16 5.54 0.20
C VAL A 111 -0.25 4.07 0.16
N PHE A 112 0.66 3.17 0.50
CA PHE A 112 0.39 1.74 0.51
C PHE A 112 -0.72 1.37 1.50
N ARG A 113 -0.63 1.83 2.76
CA ARG A 113 -1.62 1.55 3.81
C ARG A 113 -2.99 2.09 3.48
N GLN A 114 -3.05 3.31 2.98
CA GLN A 114 -4.31 3.97 2.67
C GLN A 114 -5.05 3.28 1.52
N ASN A 115 -4.31 2.68 0.59
CA ASN A 115 -4.84 2.06 -0.62
C ASN A 115 -4.77 0.52 -0.59
N PHE A 116 -4.37 -0.08 0.53
CA PHE A 116 -4.14 -1.51 0.61
C PHE A 116 -5.39 -2.34 0.32
N SER A 117 -6.56 -1.92 0.83
CA SER A 117 -7.83 -2.60 0.55
C SER A 117 -8.15 -2.60 -0.95
N ILE A 118 -7.84 -1.51 -1.66
CA ILE A 118 -8.01 -1.41 -3.10
C ILE A 118 -7.01 -2.33 -3.81
N LEU A 119 -5.74 -2.32 -3.41
CA LEU A 119 -4.72 -3.21 -3.96
C LEU A 119 -5.09 -4.69 -3.77
N LYS A 120 -5.59 -5.04 -2.58
CA LYS A 120 -6.12 -6.37 -2.25
C LYS A 120 -7.24 -6.80 -3.18
N ASN A 121 -8.22 -5.92 -3.38
CA ASN A 121 -9.44 -6.25 -4.13
C ASN A 121 -9.23 -6.21 -5.65
N ALA A 122 -8.42 -5.28 -6.15
CA ALA A 122 -8.19 -5.08 -7.58
C ALA A 122 -7.16 -6.06 -8.15
N PHE A 123 -6.11 -6.39 -7.39
CA PHE A 123 -4.99 -7.20 -7.86
C PHE A 123 -4.90 -8.56 -7.16
N GLY A 124 -5.90 -8.92 -6.37
CA GLY A 124 -5.96 -10.22 -5.70
C GLY A 124 -4.79 -10.46 -4.74
N LEU A 125 -4.18 -9.40 -4.17
CA LEU A 125 -3.15 -9.58 -3.13
C LEU A 125 -3.79 -10.36 -1.99
N SER A 126 -3.40 -11.63 -1.83
CA SER A 126 -3.92 -12.42 -0.72
C SER A 126 -3.30 -11.91 0.57
N LEU A 127 -4.13 -11.37 1.47
CA LEU A 127 -3.88 -11.62 2.89
C LEU A 127 -3.93 -13.14 3.02
N SER A 128 -2.79 -13.76 3.33
CA SER A 128 -2.79 -15.16 3.77
C SER A 128 -3.74 -15.23 4.97
N LEU A 129 -4.97 -15.67 4.72
CA LEU A 129 -5.86 -16.14 5.77
C LEU A 129 -5.20 -17.41 6.29
N ALA A 130 -4.42 -17.26 7.35
CA ALA A 130 -3.99 -18.38 8.14
C ALA A 130 -5.23 -19.19 8.57
N GLY A 131 -5.31 -20.45 8.15
CA GLY A 131 -5.94 -21.49 8.98
C GLY A 131 -7.07 -22.34 8.41
N GLU A 132 -7.72 -22.02 7.28
CA GLU A 132 -8.93 -22.77 6.88
C GLU A 132 -8.91 -23.20 5.41
N LEU A 133 -8.11 -24.23 5.10
CA LEU A 133 -8.43 -25.26 4.10
C LEU A 133 -7.72 -26.57 4.46
N LYS A 134 -7.65 -26.89 5.77
CA LYS A 134 -7.15 -28.18 6.26
C LYS A 134 -8.23 -29.15 6.72
N ASP A 135 -9.53 -28.82 6.66
CA ASP A 135 -10.57 -29.68 7.27
C ASP A 135 -11.84 -29.99 6.44
N GLU A 136 -11.95 -29.65 5.15
CA GLU A 136 -13.17 -30.00 4.38
C GLU A 136 -12.99 -30.85 3.11
N MET A 137 -11.83 -31.50 2.89
CA MET A 137 -11.72 -32.57 1.86
C MET A 137 -10.83 -33.74 2.29
N GLY A 138 -10.94 -34.18 3.55
CA GLY A 138 -10.16 -35.31 4.04
C GLY A 138 -10.70 -35.93 5.33
N SER A 139 -11.96 -36.38 5.30
CA SER A 139 -12.45 -37.48 6.15
C SER A 139 -12.86 -38.64 5.26
#